data_AF-A0A165FEN2-F1
#
_entry.id   AF-A0A165FEN2-F1
#
_cell.length_a   1.000
_cell.length_b   1.000
_cell.length_c   1.000
_cell.angle_alpha   90.00
_cell.angle_beta   90.00
_cell.angle_gamma   90.00
#
_symmetry.space_group_name_H-M   'P 1'
#
loop_
_entity.id
_entity.type
_entity.pdbx_description
1 polymer ?
#
loop_
_entity_poly.entity_id
_entity_poly.type
_entity_poly.pdbx_seq_one_letter_code
_entity_poly.pdbx_strand_id
1 'polypeptide(L)'
;MKVFWPRRAPRTGTVYGWINGEIAVVAAVLDVQDGDGDDALARIPSTSKLIEQAGSAPHIIATCDASQDPWIVFKGGAESVDIVLYDPPQRHKLHFFSLEPVSLHRAVELPDPRAAKLLPLDTEPRPPRMSHAVNQMNSADDFAVLLRRADSREAVGNRILDWMFTRTQRSLPVIVRAMEHHVIPPARRLSSITATASQVHLRALQVVYAANEMERAQQQQGRNSWSACGPYVSFWNCVWLLLNDCILGYAVGNFLMENHVWIGSAIGAAVQWTAHECIAESLAWLDSWPVGLKLNTELSSFFHIAFLAITRIFSSAALAATPFFPSLVFLLGAIGSCSLSLLLALFTDLLTVLSLNITLSYLAAAAILRFEWYAAYALFTLFRGKRKNVLRGRVDSWEYDIDQLILGTVLFTLVAFLMPTVLVYYAFFASLRFLILLAYAGIEVLMACVNYFPLFALMLRIKDPARLPGGICFVPASVPEFPGAWRLQNQPLAPSAILSHFGRYFSSMARHYHPGRIIWRFVSGGHLDPMPSSTDHLFR
;
A
#
# COMPACT_ATOMS: atom_id res chain seq x y z
N MET A 1 -21.00 20.70 35.52
CA MET A 1 -20.36 21.33 34.33
C MET A 1 -18.94 20.83 34.22
N LYS A 2 -18.50 20.37 33.04
CA LYS A 2 -17.13 19.88 32.80
C LYS A 2 -16.26 20.99 32.25
N VAL A 3 -15.18 21.32 32.93
CA VAL A 3 -14.30 22.43 32.58
C VAL A 3 -12.95 21.87 32.16
N PHE A 4 -12.60 22.06 30.88
CA PHE A 4 -11.30 21.73 30.34
C PHE A 4 -10.35 22.88 30.61
N TRP A 5 -9.41 22.66 31.53
CA TRP A 5 -8.49 23.67 32.03
C TRP A 5 -7.05 23.42 31.53
N PRO A 6 -6.40 24.41 30.89
CA PRO A 6 -5.01 24.30 30.48
C PRO A 6 -4.10 24.12 31.69
N ARG A 7 -3.28 23.08 31.71
CA ARG A 7 -2.39 22.78 32.85
C ARG A 7 -1.45 23.94 33.24
N ARG A 8 -1.09 24.79 32.28
CA ARG A 8 -0.14 25.91 32.47
C ARG A 8 -0.84 27.26 32.74
N ALA A 9 -2.16 27.29 32.86
CA ALA A 9 -2.89 28.54 33.09
C ALA A 9 -2.87 28.92 34.59
N PRO A 10 -2.66 30.20 34.92
CA PRO A 10 -2.72 30.69 36.30
C PRO A 10 -4.14 30.56 36.89
N ARG A 11 -4.23 30.50 38.23
CA ARG A 11 -5.51 30.36 38.97
C ARG A 11 -6.17 31.68 39.34
N THR A 12 -5.52 32.80 39.05
CA THR A 12 -6.05 34.15 39.28
C THR A 12 -6.09 34.86 37.93
N GLY A 13 -7.18 35.57 37.64
CA GLY A 13 -7.35 36.27 36.38
C GLY A 13 -8.74 36.17 35.76
N THR A 14 -8.88 36.83 34.61
CA THR A 14 -10.03 36.73 33.74
C THR A 14 -9.85 35.51 32.83
N VAL A 15 -10.86 34.62 32.81
CA VAL A 15 -10.84 33.38 32.05
C VAL A 15 -11.48 33.62 30.68
N TYR A 16 -10.74 33.29 29.62
CA TYR A 16 -11.19 33.38 28.24
C TYR A 16 -11.36 31.98 27.63
N GLY A 17 -12.43 31.77 26.88
CA GLY A 17 -12.70 30.49 26.23
C GLY A 17 -14.13 30.36 25.72
N TRP A 18 -14.66 29.14 25.73
CA TRP A 18 -15.96 28.82 25.13
C TRP A 18 -16.86 28.05 26.08
N ILE A 19 -18.18 28.29 26.00
CA ILE A 19 -19.21 27.51 26.69
C ILE A 19 -20.09 26.83 25.64
N ASN A 20 -20.09 25.49 25.64
CA ASN A 20 -20.93 24.67 24.77
C ASN A 20 -21.94 23.87 25.63
N GLY A 21 -22.87 24.57 26.29
CA GLY A 21 -23.81 23.96 27.24
C GLY A 21 -23.10 23.52 28.54
N GLU A 22 -23.01 22.21 28.79
CA GLU A 22 -22.39 21.66 30.02
C GLU A 22 -20.86 21.55 29.97
N ILE A 23 -20.25 21.89 28.84
CA ILE A 23 -18.79 21.84 28.62
C ILE A 23 -18.26 23.27 28.49
N ALA A 24 -17.27 23.63 29.30
CA ALA A 24 -16.44 24.82 29.07
C ALA A 24 -15.02 24.43 28.67
N VAL A 25 -14.49 25.09 27.66
CA VAL A 25 -13.10 24.97 27.23
C VAL A 25 -12.40 26.27 27.52
N VAL A 26 -11.43 26.25 28.44
CA VAL A 26 -10.61 27.42 28.77
C VAL A 26 -9.45 27.50 27.80
N ALA A 27 -9.30 28.64 27.11
CA ALA A 27 -8.21 28.92 26.19
C ALA A 27 -7.01 29.54 26.91
N ALA A 28 -7.27 30.60 27.70
CA ALA A 28 -6.25 31.35 28.41
C ALA A 28 -6.82 32.01 29.66
N VAL A 29 -5.94 32.31 30.61
CA VAL A 29 -6.22 33.14 31.80
C VAL A 29 -5.21 34.28 31.78
N LEU A 30 -5.70 35.51 31.90
CA LEU A 30 -4.90 36.74 31.96
C LEU A 30 -5.15 37.45 33.30
N ASP A 31 -4.11 38.04 33.89
CA ASP A 31 -4.21 38.74 35.17
C ASP A 31 -5.03 40.04 35.07
N VAL A 32 -5.71 40.37 36.17
CA VAL A 32 -6.73 41.45 36.27
C VAL A 32 -6.12 42.87 36.19
N GLN A 33 -4.79 43.03 36.14
CA GLN A 33 -4.15 44.35 36.13
C GLN A 33 -4.17 45.08 34.78
N ASP A 34 -4.44 44.38 33.68
CA ASP A 34 -4.70 45.00 32.38
C ASP A 34 -6.18 45.38 32.29
N GLY A 35 -6.48 46.65 32.57
CA GLY A 35 -7.83 47.20 32.51
C GLY A 35 -8.51 46.92 31.17
N ASP A 36 -9.75 46.45 31.26
CA ASP A 36 -10.69 46.14 30.18
C ASP A 36 -10.48 44.80 29.45
N GLY A 37 -11.00 43.72 30.04
CA GLY A 37 -10.99 42.38 29.41
C GLY A 37 -11.79 42.29 28.11
N ASP A 38 -12.74 43.20 27.88
CA ASP A 38 -13.47 43.30 26.61
C ASP A 38 -12.61 43.93 25.50
N ASP A 39 -11.65 44.81 25.83
CA ASP A 39 -10.71 45.41 24.86
C ASP A 39 -9.75 44.37 24.28
N ALA A 40 -9.33 43.38 25.07
CA ALA A 40 -8.46 42.31 24.60
C ALA A 40 -9.13 41.42 23.54
N LEU A 41 -10.45 41.18 23.69
CA LEU A 41 -11.24 40.45 22.70
C LEU A 41 -11.53 41.30 21.46
N ALA A 42 -11.83 42.60 21.64
CA ALA A 42 -12.13 43.53 20.55
C ALA A 42 -10.94 43.74 19.60
N ARG A 43 -9.71 43.50 20.07
CA ARG A 43 -8.47 43.54 19.26
C ARG A 43 -8.30 42.33 18.35
N ILE A 44 -9.01 41.23 18.58
CA ILE A 44 -8.98 40.06 17.70
C ILE A 44 -9.91 40.34 16.51
N PRO A 45 -9.41 40.32 15.25
CA PRO A 45 -10.27 40.51 14.10
C PRO A 45 -11.38 39.46 14.09
N SER A 46 -12.63 39.89 13.97
CA SER A 46 -13.80 39.02 13.84
C SER A 46 -13.72 38.09 12.62
N THR A 47 -12.86 38.43 11.65
CA THR A 47 -12.52 37.66 10.44
C THR A 47 -11.28 36.77 10.59
N SER A 48 -10.77 36.58 11.80
CA SER A 48 -9.62 35.70 11.99
C SER A 48 -9.99 34.24 11.68
N LYS A 49 -9.18 33.58 10.83
CA LYS A 49 -9.32 32.14 10.48
C LYS A 49 -9.42 31.23 11.70
N LEU A 50 -8.94 31.68 12.85
CA LEU A 50 -9.00 30.95 14.11
C LEU A 50 -10.41 30.85 14.68
N ILE A 51 -11.26 31.87 14.47
CA ILE A 51 -12.67 31.85 14.90
C ILE A 51 -13.46 30.85 14.05
N GLU A 52 -13.22 30.81 12.74
CA GLU A 52 -13.79 29.81 11.84
C GLU A 52 -13.37 28.38 12.25
N GLN A 53 -12.10 28.18 12.62
CA GLN A 53 -11.56 26.88 13.05
C GLN A 53 -12.10 26.40 14.41
N ALA A 54 -12.34 27.32 15.36
CA ALA A 54 -12.97 26.99 16.64
C ALA A 54 -14.49 26.80 16.51
N GLY A 55 -15.08 27.26 15.41
CA GLY A 55 -16.52 27.23 15.13
C GLY A 55 -17.33 28.32 15.86
N SER A 56 -16.71 29.07 16.77
CA SER A 56 -17.35 30.13 17.57
C SER A 56 -16.32 31.11 18.10
N ALA A 57 -16.71 32.38 18.26
CA ALA A 57 -15.86 33.38 18.91
C ALA A 57 -15.63 33.04 20.39
N PRO A 58 -14.42 33.26 20.94
CA PRO A 58 -14.20 33.13 22.38
C PRO A 58 -14.99 34.22 23.13
N HIS A 59 -15.32 33.95 24.38
CA HIS A 59 -15.98 34.88 25.30
C HIS A 59 -15.35 34.80 26.69
N ILE A 60 -15.61 35.81 27.53
CA ILE A 60 -15.23 35.78 28.94
C ILE A 60 -16.15 34.82 29.68
N ILE A 61 -15.59 33.72 30.18
CA ILE A 61 -16.34 32.60 30.75
C ILE A 61 -16.55 32.74 32.26
N ALA A 62 -15.50 33.17 32.94
CA ALA A 62 -15.43 33.23 34.40
C ALA A 62 -14.35 34.20 34.85
N THR A 63 -14.41 34.57 36.12
CA THR A 63 -13.29 35.19 36.84
C THR A 63 -12.80 34.18 37.87
N CYS A 64 -11.49 33.94 37.89
CA CYS A 64 -10.87 33.08 38.88
C CYS A 64 -10.03 33.89 39.86
N ASP A 65 -10.18 33.59 41.15
CA ASP A 65 -9.38 34.16 42.22
C ASP A 65 -9.01 33.01 43.18
N ALA A 66 -7.72 32.68 43.21
CA ALA A 66 -7.20 31.59 44.03
C ALA A 66 -7.42 31.81 45.54
N SER A 67 -7.73 33.03 45.98
CA SER A 67 -7.97 33.38 47.38
C SER A 67 -9.41 33.18 47.86
N GLN A 68 -10.36 32.93 46.95
CA GLN A 68 -11.79 32.77 47.26
C GLN A 68 -12.25 31.32 47.05
N ASP A 69 -13.32 30.90 47.73
CA ASP A 69 -13.98 29.60 47.50
C ASP A 69 -15.49 29.83 47.27
N PRO A 70 -16.06 29.47 46.09
CA PRO A 70 -15.41 28.82 44.95
C PRO A 70 -14.42 29.75 44.23
N TRP A 71 -13.22 29.23 43.95
CA TRP A 71 -12.14 29.98 43.29
C TRP A 71 -12.40 30.27 41.80
N ILE A 72 -13.45 29.70 41.20
CA ILE A 72 -13.95 30.04 39.87
C ILE A 72 -15.40 30.49 39.99
N VAL A 73 -15.69 31.72 39.55
CA VAL A 73 -17.06 32.25 39.47
C VAL A 73 -17.45 32.38 37.99
N PHE A 74 -18.34 31.50 37.53
CA PHE A 74 -18.89 31.54 36.18
C PHE A 74 -19.94 32.65 36.07
N LYS A 75 -19.91 33.43 34.97
CA LYS A 75 -20.88 34.52 34.72
C LYS A 75 -22.35 34.07 34.64
N GLY A 76 -22.61 32.76 34.56
CA GLY A 76 -23.95 32.17 34.46
C GLY A 76 -24.42 31.32 35.65
N GLY A 77 -23.64 31.22 36.74
CA GLY A 77 -23.98 30.40 37.93
C GLY A 77 -23.97 28.89 37.66
N ALA A 78 -22.95 28.18 38.15
CA ALA A 78 -22.84 26.72 38.01
C ALA A 78 -22.76 26.04 39.38
N GLU A 79 -23.61 25.03 39.63
CA GLU A 79 -23.74 24.37 40.95
C GLU A 79 -22.73 23.22 41.18
N SER A 80 -22.08 22.69 40.14
CA SER A 80 -21.01 21.68 40.28
C SER A 80 -20.02 21.73 39.11
N VAL A 81 -18.72 21.71 39.40
CA VAL A 81 -17.63 21.87 38.42
C VAL A 81 -16.67 20.69 38.49
N ASP A 82 -16.65 19.88 37.43
CA ASP A 82 -15.66 18.81 37.25
C ASP A 82 -14.51 19.32 36.37
N ILE A 83 -13.29 19.29 36.91
CA ILE A 83 -12.12 19.84 36.22
C ILE A 83 -11.37 18.73 35.50
N VAL A 84 -11.17 18.94 34.19
CA VAL A 84 -10.33 18.10 33.34
C VAL A 84 -9.13 18.92 32.88
N LEU A 85 -7.95 18.57 33.36
CA LEU A 85 -6.70 19.17 32.95
C LEU A 85 -6.30 18.67 31.57
N TYR A 86 -5.94 19.57 30.66
CA TYR A 86 -5.36 19.21 29.37
C TYR A 86 -4.11 20.02 29.10
N ASP A 87 -3.20 19.43 28.31
CA ASP A 87 -2.04 20.13 27.76
C ASP A 87 -2.44 20.67 26.37
N PRO A 88 -2.48 22.00 26.15
CA PRO A 88 -2.84 22.56 24.85
C PRO A 88 -1.92 22.03 23.75
N PRO A 89 -2.49 21.51 22.65
CA PRO A 89 -1.70 20.85 21.63
C PRO A 89 -0.98 21.89 20.76
N GLN A 90 0.30 21.65 20.50
CA GLN A 90 1.16 22.55 19.73
C GLN A 90 0.99 22.33 18.23
N ARG A 91 0.30 23.25 17.55
CA ARG A 91 0.03 23.12 16.11
C ARG A 91 1.27 23.14 15.23
N HIS A 92 2.28 23.93 15.59
CA HIS A 92 3.56 23.96 14.87
C HIS A 92 4.32 22.61 14.91
N LYS A 93 3.96 21.72 15.85
CA LYS A 93 4.47 20.34 15.92
C LYS A 93 3.51 19.29 15.37
N LEU A 94 2.36 19.72 14.81
CA LEU A 94 1.26 18.88 14.34
C LEU A 94 0.66 17.99 15.45
N HIS A 95 0.61 18.51 16.68
CA HIS A 95 -0.10 17.85 17.76
C HIS A 95 -1.57 18.25 17.71
N PHE A 96 -2.46 17.27 17.80
CA PHE A 96 -3.90 17.48 17.81
C PHE A 96 -4.59 16.44 18.69
N PHE A 97 -5.70 16.82 19.30
CA PHE A 97 -6.66 15.89 19.86
C PHE A 97 -7.66 15.49 18.77
N SER A 98 -8.01 14.20 18.75
CA SER A 98 -9.03 13.66 17.87
C SER A 98 -9.80 12.56 18.55
N LEU A 99 -11.10 12.51 18.27
CA LEU A 99 -11.98 11.42 18.68
C LEU A 99 -11.88 10.21 17.75
N GLU A 100 -11.32 10.40 16.56
CA GLU A 100 -11.16 9.38 15.53
C GLU A 100 -9.70 9.20 15.14
N PRO A 101 -9.30 7.96 14.79
CA PRO A 101 -7.95 7.72 14.30
C PRO A 101 -7.70 8.46 12.98
N VAL A 102 -6.49 8.98 12.79
CA VAL A 102 -6.06 9.52 11.49
C VAL A 102 -6.30 8.49 10.39
N SER A 103 -7.07 8.85 9.37
CA SER A 103 -7.22 8.03 8.16
C SER A 103 -5.97 8.13 7.28
N LEU A 104 -5.11 7.12 7.33
CA LEU A 104 -3.98 6.96 6.40
C LEU A 104 -4.52 6.35 5.10
N HIS A 105 -4.89 7.18 4.12
CA HIS A 105 -5.41 6.71 2.83
C HIS A 105 -4.30 6.08 1.97
N ARG A 106 -4.64 5.12 1.11
CA ARG A 106 -3.67 4.54 0.16
C ARG A 106 -3.35 5.55 -0.93
N ALA A 107 -2.08 5.63 -1.31
CA ALA A 107 -1.65 6.41 -2.46
C ALA A 107 -2.16 5.89 -3.83
N VAL A 108 -2.88 4.75 -3.84
CA VAL A 108 -3.33 4.05 -5.05
C VAL A 108 -4.86 3.92 -5.10
N GLU A 109 -5.56 4.09 -3.98
CA GLU A 109 -7.00 4.33 -4.01
C GLU A 109 -7.18 5.79 -4.39
N LEU A 110 -7.19 6.09 -5.70
CA LEU A 110 -7.85 7.32 -6.13
C LEU A 110 -9.27 7.21 -5.58
N PRO A 111 -9.73 8.14 -4.73
CA PRO A 111 -11.12 8.11 -4.33
C PRO A 111 -11.91 8.23 -5.62
N ASP A 112 -12.67 7.17 -5.96
CA ASP A 112 -13.60 7.22 -7.06
C ASP A 112 -14.40 8.52 -6.86
N PRO A 113 -14.47 9.45 -7.83
CA PRO A 113 -15.18 10.71 -7.64
C PRO A 113 -16.64 10.50 -7.19
N ARG A 114 -17.19 9.30 -7.41
CA ARG A 114 -18.46 8.83 -6.82
C ARG A 114 -18.28 8.28 -5.40
N ALA A 115 -17.22 7.55 -5.09
CA ALA A 115 -16.89 7.15 -3.71
C ALA A 115 -16.46 8.32 -2.81
N ALA A 116 -15.89 9.41 -3.32
CA ALA A 116 -15.68 10.64 -2.56
C ALA A 116 -17.00 11.31 -2.17
N LYS A 117 -18.08 11.03 -2.93
CA LYS A 117 -19.46 11.38 -2.59
C LYS A 117 -20.18 10.30 -1.76
N LEU A 118 -19.62 9.08 -1.67
CA LEU A 118 -20.16 7.93 -0.91
C LEU A 118 -19.29 7.55 0.30
N LEU A 119 -18.18 8.25 0.56
CA LEU A 119 -17.62 8.38 1.90
C LEU A 119 -18.83 8.71 2.75
N PRO A 120 -19.18 7.89 3.76
CA PRO A 120 -20.34 8.16 4.56
C PRO A 120 -20.22 9.62 4.96
N LEU A 121 -21.17 10.43 4.49
CA LEU A 121 -21.47 11.72 5.07
C LEU A 121 -21.78 11.41 6.52
N ASP A 122 -20.73 11.36 7.35
CA ASP A 122 -20.70 11.03 8.76
C ASP A 122 -22.06 10.50 9.26
N THR A 123 -22.42 9.27 8.87
CA THR A 123 -23.68 8.65 9.31
C THR A 123 -23.49 8.08 10.71
N GLU A 124 -23.19 8.98 11.64
CA GLU A 124 -23.78 9.07 12.98
C GLU A 124 -23.50 10.50 13.48
N PRO A 125 -24.52 11.35 13.70
CA PRO A 125 -24.32 12.62 14.38
C PRO A 125 -23.98 12.33 15.85
N ARG A 126 -22.70 12.09 16.12
CA ARG A 126 -22.16 12.11 17.48
C ARG A 126 -22.53 13.45 18.11
N PRO A 127 -22.84 13.51 19.42
CA PRO A 127 -23.38 14.71 20.02
C PRO A 127 -22.45 15.90 19.73
N PRO A 128 -22.94 16.96 19.07
CA PRO A 128 -22.11 18.04 18.52
C PRO A 128 -21.23 18.73 19.57
N ARG A 129 -21.53 18.56 20.86
CA ARG A 129 -20.84 19.25 21.95
C ARG A 129 -19.36 18.86 22.10
N MET A 130 -18.99 17.58 21.94
CA MET A 130 -17.60 17.14 22.20
C MET A 130 -16.65 17.36 21.02
N SER A 131 -17.12 17.18 19.78
CA SER A 131 -16.32 17.48 18.58
C SER A 131 -15.99 18.98 18.50
N HIS A 132 -16.96 19.84 18.78
CA HIS A 132 -16.74 21.29 18.91
C HIS A 132 -15.77 21.62 20.05
N ALA A 133 -15.90 20.98 21.22
CA ALA A 133 -14.98 21.18 22.34
C ALA A 133 -13.54 20.76 21.98
N VAL A 134 -13.34 19.65 21.26
CA VAL A 134 -12.02 19.21 20.79
C VAL A 134 -11.41 20.19 19.79
N ASN A 135 -12.20 20.74 18.87
CA ASN A 135 -11.74 21.78 17.94
C ASN A 135 -11.32 23.07 18.68
N GLN A 136 -12.08 23.46 19.71
CA GLN A 136 -11.75 24.58 20.59
C GLN A 136 -10.46 24.32 21.38
N MET A 137 -10.29 23.11 21.96
CA MET A 137 -9.04 22.71 22.65
C MET A 137 -7.84 22.72 21.69
N ASN A 138 -8.02 22.24 20.46
CA ASN A 138 -7.00 22.29 19.41
C ASN A 138 -6.62 23.72 19.00
N SER A 139 -7.48 24.70 19.28
CA SER A 139 -7.27 26.12 18.96
C SER A 139 -6.78 26.94 20.16
N ALA A 140 -6.89 26.40 21.37
CA ALA A 140 -6.64 27.11 22.62
C ALA A 140 -5.24 27.73 22.71
N ASP A 141 -4.18 27.01 22.32
CA ASP A 141 -2.79 27.51 22.40
C ASP A 141 -2.57 28.71 21.46
N ASP A 142 -3.06 28.63 20.22
CA ASP A 142 -2.97 29.73 19.25
C ASP A 142 -3.72 30.97 19.73
N PHE A 143 -4.92 30.79 20.29
CA PHE A 143 -5.69 31.87 20.89
C PHE A 143 -4.98 32.46 22.11
N ALA A 144 -4.39 31.64 22.98
CA ALA A 144 -3.62 32.10 24.12
C ALA A 144 -2.39 32.93 23.70
N VAL A 145 -1.71 32.53 22.62
CA VAL A 145 -0.59 33.28 22.06
C VAL A 145 -1.06 34.62 21.49
N LEU A 146 -2.18 34.67 20.77
CA LEU A 146 -2.73 35.93 20.25
C LEU A 146 -3.16 36.89 21.36
N LEU A 147 -3.85 36.38 22.37
CA LEU A 147 -4.30 37.16 23.53
C LEU A 147 -3.10 37.76 24.29
N ARG A 148 -1.99 37.01 24.42
CA ARG A 148 -0.76 37.48 25.09
C ARG A 148 0.11 38.41 24.22
N ARG A 149 -0.02 38.37 22.90
CA ARG A 149 0.84 39.10 21.93
C ARG A 149 0.15 40.28 21.26
N ALA A 150 -0.84 40.90 21.91
CA ALA A 150 -1.62 42.02 21.37
C ALA A 150 -0.82 43.27 20.94
N ASP A 151 0.52 43.26 21.02
CA ASP A 151 1.43 44.33 20.57
C ASP A 151 2.40 43.98 19.42
N SER A 152 2.52 42.71 18.99
CA SER A 152 3.54 42.33 18.00
C SER A 152 2.94 41.82 16.68
N ARG A 153 3.02 42.65 15.64
CA ARG A 153 2.70 42.38 14.21
C ARG A 153 3.57 41.29 13.55
N GLU A 154 4.19 40.40 14.29
CA GLU A 154 4.98 39.32 13.70
C GLU A 154 4.16 38.05 13.62
N ALA A 155 3.54 37.86 12.45
CA ALA A 155 3.22 36.53 11.96
C ALA A 155 4.52 35.72 11.97
N VAL A 156 4.68 34.84 12.96
CA VAL A 156 5.70 33.80 12.98
C VAL A 156 5.29 32.73 11.97
N GLY A 157 5.23 33.14 10.71
CA GLY A 157 5.22 32.26 9.56
C GLY A 157 6.67 32.00 9.20
N ASN A 158 7.08 30.75 9.24
CA ASN A 158 8.38 30.30 8.80
C ASN A 158 8.46 30.58 7.27
N ARG A 159 8.83 31.83 6.88
CA ARG A 159 8.69 32.37 5.52
C ARG A 159 9.34 31.49 4.45
N ILE A 160 10.36 30.73 4.85
CA ILE A 160 11.08 29.80 3.98
C ILE A 160 10.22 28.57 3.63
N LEU A 161 9.50 28.00 4.60
CA LEU A 161 8.57 26.88 4.36
C LEU A 161 7.35 27.35 3.57
N ASP A 162 6.76 28.49 3.92
CA ASP A 162 5.63 29.07 3.16
C ASP A 162 6.03 29.42 1.71
N TRP A 163 7.24 29.92 1.50
CA TRP A 163 7.78 30.19 0.17
C TRP A 163 8.05 28.91 -0.64
N MET A 164 8.62 27.88 -0.01
CA MET A 164 8.80 26.58 -0.67
C MET A 164 7.45 25.97 -1.05
N PHE A 165 6.47 25.96 -0.12
CA PHE A 165 5.12 25.46 -0.36
C PHE A 165 4.42 26.20 -1.50
N THR A 166 4.45 27.54 -1.52
CA THR A 166 3.83 28.34 -2.57
C THR A 166 4.50 28.20 -3.94
N ARG A 167 5.82 27.94 -4.01
CA ARG A 167 6.52 27.72 -5.29
C ARG A 167 6.25 26.34 -5.88
N THR A 168 6.26 25.28 -5.06
CA THR A 168 5.83 23.93 -5.50
C THR A 168 4.37 23.88 -5.95
N GLN A 169 3.53 24.77 -5.43
CA GLN A 169 2.09 24.84 -5.71
C GLN A 169 1.76 25.31 -7.14
N ARG A 170 2.61 26.13 -7.78
CA ARG A 170 2.35 26.60 -9.16
C ARG A 170 2.66 25.54 -10.22
N SER A 171 3.62 24.66 -9.95
CA SER A 171 4.05 23.62 -10.88
C SER A 171 3.24 22.32 -10.75
N LEU A 172 2.71 22.02 -9.56
CA LEU A 172 1.96 20.79 -9.27
C LEU A 172 0.80 20.55 -10.25
N PRO A 173 -0.08 21.52 -10.55
CA PRO A 173 -1.22 21.31 -11.44
C PRO A 173 -0.80 21.03 -12.89
N VAL A 174 0.32 21.61 -13.32
CA VAL A 174 0.89 21.37 -14.66
C VAL A 174 1.43 19.94 -14.75
N ILE A 175 2.15 19.49 -13.73
CA ILE A 175 2.67 18.11 -13.65
C ILE A 175 1.53 17.11 -13.59
N VAL A 176 0.49 17.36 -12.80
CA VAL A 176 -0.70 16.50 -12.70
C VAL A 176 -1.40 16.39 -14.06
N ARG A 177 -1.70 17.52 -14.72
CA ARG A 177 -2.31 17.51 -16.06
C ARG A 177 -1.45 16.78 -17.09
N ALA A 178 -0.14 16.95 -17.04
CA ALA A 178 0.78 16.23 -17.92
C ALA A 178 0.75 14.72 -17.66
N MET A 179 0.74 14.29 -16.40
CA MET A 179 0.63 12.87 -16.02
C MET A 179 -0.71 12.27 -16.47
N GLU A 180 -1.83 12.96 -16.24
CA GLU A 180 -3.18 12.50 -16.58
C GLU A 180 -3.40 12.35 -18.09
N HIS A 181 -2.89 13.28 -18.89
CA HIS A 181 -3.11 13.27 -20.34
C HIS A 181 -2.05 12.51 -21.12
N HIS A 182 -0.78 12.54 -20.72
CA HIS A 182 0.31 12.00 -21.54
C HIS A 182 0.91 10.69 -21.02
N VAL A 183 0.92 10.45 -19.70
CA VAL A 183 1.64 9.31 -19.10
C VAL A 183 0.68 8.18 -18.72
N ILE A 184 -0.42 8.50 -18.03
CA ILE A 184 -1.38 7.51 -17.52
C ILE A 184 -2.04 6.69 -18.63
N PRO A 185 -2.58 7.28 -19.73
CA PRO A 185 -3.28 6.51 -20.76
C PRO A 185 -2.42 5.46 -21.47
N PRO A 186 -1.20 5.76 -21.98
CA PRO A 186 -0.37 4.74 -22.61
C PRO A 186 0.16 3.72 -21.60
N ALA A 187 0.56 4.16 -20.40
CA ALA A 187 1.06 3.25 -19.36
C ALA A 187 -0.02 2.24 -18.92
N ARG A 188 -1.28 2.67 -18.78
CA ARG A 188 -2.40 1.78 -18.45
C ARG A 188 -2.69 0.74 -19.55
N ARG A 189 -2.48 1.08 -20.82
CA ARG A 189 -2.66 0.11 -21.92
C ARG A 189 -1.58 -0.96 -21.90
N LEU A 190 -0.36 -0.56 -21.56
CA LEU A 190 0.81 -1.44 -21.54
C LEU A 190 0.99 -2.18 -20.21
N SER A 191 0.34 -1.73 -19.12
CA SER A 191 0.47 -2.33 -17.78
C SER A 191 -0.09 -3.74 -17.64
N SER A 192 -0.86 -4.20 -18.63
CA SER A 192 -1.29 -5.60 -18.73
C SER A 192 -0.24 -6.50 -19.41
N ILE A 193 0.76 -5.90 -20.06
CA ILE A 193 1.77 -6.60 -20.85
C ILE A 193 3.11 -6.61 -20.12
N THR A 194 3.56 -5.46 -19.60
CA THR A 194 4.88 -5.33 -18.96
C THR A 194 4.79 -4.83 -17.53
N ALA A 195 5.66 -5.35 -16.66
CA ALA A 195 5.79 -4.91 -15.29
C ALA A 195 6.29 -3.46 -15.23
N THR A 196 7.19 -3.07 -16.14
CA THR A 196 7.66 -1.69 -16.29
C THR A 196 6.53 -0.69 -16.51
N ALA A 197 5.63 -0.96 -17.45
CA ALA A 197 4.51 -0.08 -17.72
C ALA A 197 3.55 0.00 -16.53
N SER A 198 3.34 -1.13 -15.83
CA SER A 198 2.57 -1.15 -14.58
C SER A 198 3.18 -0.26 -13.51
N GLN A 199 4.51 -0.31 -13.33
CA GLN A 199 5.20 0.53 -12.36
C GLN A 199 5.21 2.01 -12.73
N VAL A 200 5.39 2.35 -14.02
CA VAL A 200 5.26 3.74 -14.50
C VAL A 200 3.85 4.26 -14.28
N HIS A 201 2.83 3.45 -14.57
CA HIS A 201 1.44 3.80 -14.31
C HIS A 201 1.22 4.06 -12.81
N LEU A 202 1.70 3.17 -11.94
CA LEU A 202 1.60 3.30 -10.49
C LEU A 202 2.25 4.59 -9.98
N ARG A 203 3.46 4.91 -10.44
CA ARG A 203 4.19 6.13 -10.04
C ARG A 203 3.47 7.39 -10.52
N ALA A 204 2.91 7.39 -11.73
CA ALA A 204 2.10 8.50 -12.20
C ALA A 204 0.85 8.73 -11.31
N LEU A 205 0.16 7.64 -10.90
CA LEU A 205 -0.98 7.75 -9.99
C LEU A 205 -0.58 8.26 -8.60
N GLN A 206 0.56 7.83 -8.06
CA GLN A 206 1.06 8.31 -6.76
C GLN A 206 1.40 9.80 -6.78
N VAL A 207 1.95 10.31 -7.89
CA VAL A 207 2.22 11.76 -8.06
C VAL A 207 0.90 12.54 -8.07
N VAL A 208 -0.11 12.07 -8.80
CA VAL A 208 -1.45 12.69 -8.83
C VAL A 208 -2.12 12.62 -7.45
N TYR A 209 -2.03 11.48 -6.77
CA TYR A 209 -2.54 11.31 -5.41
C TYR A 209 -1.90 12.29 -4.43
N ALA A 210 -0.56 12.37 -4.42
CA ALA A 210 0.16 13.29 -3.54
C ALA A 210 -0.26 14.75 -3.80
N ALA A 211 -0.43 15.13 -5.07
CA ALA A 211 -0.89 16.46 -5.43
C ALA A 211 -2.30 16.77 -4.89
N ASN A 212 -3.23 15.83 -5.03
CA ASN A 212 -4.60 15.97 -4.54
C ASN A 212 -4.66 16.04 -3.00
N GLU A 213 -3.87 15.22 -2.29
CA GLU A 213 -3.81 15.26 -0.83
C GLU A 213 -3.22 16.57 -0.31
N MET A 214 -2.23 17.12 -1.02
CA MET A 214 -1.69 18.45 -0.69
C MET A 214 -2.75 19.54 -0.85
N GLU A 215 -3.53 19.51 -1.94
CA GLU A 215 -4.63 20.45 -2.15
C GLU A 215 -5.71 20.32 -1.06
N ARG A 216 -6.07 19.09 -0.68
CA ARG A 216 -7.00 18.81 0.43
C ARG A 216 -6.50 19.33 1.76
N ALA A 217 -5.23 19.11 2.08
CA ALA A 217 -4.62 19.62 3.31
C ALA A 217 -4.76 21.14 3.40
N GLN A 218 -4.51 21.86 2.29
CA GLN A 218 -4.63 23.31 2.23
C GLN A 218 -6.08 23.80 2.34
N GLN A 219 -7.01 23.19 1.60
CA GLN A 219 -8.44 23.55 1.68
C GLN A 219 -9.00 23.34 3.08
N GLN A 220 -8.57 22.28 3.76
CA GLN A 220 -9.06 21.93 5.10
C GLN A 220 -8.35 22.71 6.22
N GLN A 221 -7.14 23.21 5.99
CA GLN A 221 -6.40 24.04 6.95
C GLN A 221 -7.20 25.29 7.35
N GLY A 222 -8.04 25.83 6.45
CA GLY A 222 -8.92 26.97 6.75
C GLY A 222 -10.14 26.63 7.60
N ARG A 223 -10.67 25.40 7.51
CA ARG A 223 -11.94 25.01 8.16
C ARG A 223 -11.74 24.38 9.53
N ASN A 224 -10.89 23.36 9.64
CA ASN A 224 -10.61 22.63 10.88
C ASN A 224 -9.15 22.21 10.87
N SER A 225 -8.35 22.62 11.86
CA SER A 225 -6.91 22.33 11.87
C SER A 225 -6.60 20.83 11.93
N TRP A 226 -7.46 20.05 12.59
CA TRP A 226 -7.32 18.60 12.67
C TRP A 226 -7.56 17.88 11.33
N SER A 227 -8.59 18.28 10.57
CA SER A 227 -8.94 17.54 9.34
C SER A 227 -7.82 17.60 8.30
N ALA A 228 -7.03 18.68 8.28
CA ALA A 228 -5.84 18.82 7.44
C ALA A 228 -4.69 17.85 7.80
N CYS A 229 -4.66 17.26 9.00
CA CYS A 229 -3.58 16.40 9.47
C CYS A 229 -3.47 15.09 8.67
N GLY A 230 -4.60 14.44 8.38
CA GLY A 230 -4.62 13.18 7.62
C GLY A 230 -4.06 13.31 6.20
N PRO A 231 -4.57 14.26 5.38
CA PRO A 231 -4.03 14.55 4.06
C PRO A 231 -2.56 14.95 4.09
N TYR A 232 -2.14 15.77 5.07
CA TYR A 232 -0.76 16.18 5.24
C TYR A 232 0.17 14.99 5.49
N VAL A 233 -0.19 14.10 6.44
CA VAL A 233 0.60 12.90 6.75
C VAL A 233 0.66 11.97 5.54
N SER A 234 -0.44 11.83 4.81
CA SER A 234 -0.52 10.97 3.62
C SER A 234 0.35 11.50 2.47
N PHE A 235 0.36 12.82 2.25
CA PHE A 235 1.26 13.48 1.29
C PHE A 235 2.74 13.19 1.63
N TRP A 236 3.16 13.47 2.86
CA TRP A 236 4.55 13.25 3.27
C TRP A 236 4.94 11.79 3.28
N ASN A 237 4.02 10.87 3.59
CA ASN A 237 4.25 9.44 3.46
C ASN A 237 4.53 9.06 1.99
N CYS A 238 3.76 9.59 1.04
CA CYS A 238 4.00 9.37 -0.39
C CYS A 238 5.34 9.94 -0.86
N VAL A 239 5.65 11.19 -0.49
CA VAL A 239 6.93 11.82 -0.81
C VAL A 239 8.10 11.03 -0.22
N TRP A 240 7.98 10.57 1.02
CA TRP A 240 9.01 9.77 1.68
C TRP A 240 9.22 8.42 0.99
N LEU A 241 8.15 7.75 0.58
CA LEU A 241 8.22 6.50 -0.19
C LEU A 241 8.94 6.70 -1.53
N LEU A 242 8.56 7.73 -2.28
CA LEU A 242 9.20 8.08 -3.55
C LEU A 242 10.68 8.42 -3.36
N LEU A 243 11.02 9.19 -2.33
CA LEU A 243 12.40 9.57 -2.03
C LEU A 243 13.27 8.35 -1.70
N ASN A 244 12.80 7.45 -0.83
CA ASN A 244 13.54 6.23 -0.50
C ASN A 244 13.71 5.33 -1.73
N ASP A 245 12.68 5.22 -2.58
CA ASP A 245 12.77 4.48 -3.83
C ASP A 245 13.84 5.05 -4.78
N CYS A 246 13.93 6.38 -4.89
CA CYS A 246 14.97 7.04 -5.67
C CYS A 246 16.37 6.86 -5.05
N ILE A 247 16.51 6.99 -3.73
CA ILE A 247 17.80 6.82 -3.03
C ILE A 247 18.32 5.38 -3.19
N LEU A 248 17.47 4.38 -2.95
CA LEU A 248 17.82 2.98 -3.13
C LEU A 248 18.08 2.65 -4.61
N GLY A 249 17.28 3.24 -5.51
CA GLY A 249 17.46 3.12 -6.96
C GLY A 249 18.83 3.62 -7.40
N TYR A 250 19.21 4.82 -6.96
CA TYR A 250 20.52 5.42 -7.23
C TYR A 250 21.67 4.53 -6.72
N ALA A 251 21.57 4.03 -5.48
CA ALA A 251 22.59 3.17 -4.91
C ALA A 251 22.76 1.86 -5.68
N VAL A 252 21.66 1.15 -5.97
CA VAL A 252 21.71 -0.13 -6.71
C VAL A 252 22.05 0.08 -8.18
N GLY A 253 21.51 1.13 -8.81
CA GLY A 253 21.78 1.48 -10.21
C GLY A 253 23.24 1.80 -10.45
N ASN A 254 23.87 2.60 -9.59
CA ASN A 254 25.31 2.86 -9.66
C ASN A 254 26.13 1.57 -9.47
N PHE A 255 25.77 0.73 -8.51
CA PHE A 255 26.43 -0.56 -8.33
C PHE A 255 26.37 -1.43 -9.59
N LEU A 256 25.21 -1.47 -10.27
CA LEU A 256 25.05 -2.18 -11.54
C LEU A 256 25.91 -1.57 -12.66
N MET A 257 25.97 -0.24 -12.74
CA MET A 257 26.77 0.47 -13.75
C MET A 257 28.27 0.24 -13.53
N GLU A 258 28.76 0.28 -12.29
CA GLU A 258 30.16 0.03 -11.98
C GLU A 258 30.57 -1.43 -12.31
N ASN A 259 29.68 -2.39 -12.03
CA ASN A 259 29.96 -3.81 -12.17
C ASN A 259 29.38 -4.44 -13.45
N HIS A 260 28.94 -3.63 -14.43
CA HIS A 260 28.18 -4.08 -15.59
C HIS A 260 28.87 -5.19 -16.42
N VAL A 261 30.20 -5.16 -16.53
CA VAL A 261 30.97 -6.20 -17.26
C VAL A 261 30.92 -7.53 -16.54
N TRP A 262 31.15 -7.53 -15.22
CA TRP A 262 31.13 -8.75 -14.41
C TRP A 262 29.72 -9.34 -14.29
N ILE A 263 28.71 -8.48 -14.05
CA ILE A 263 27.31 -8.91 -13.97
C ILE A 263 26.83 -9.42 -15.34
N GLY A 264 27.16 -8.71 -16.42
CA GLY A 264 26.78 -9.10 -17.78
C GLY A 264 27.36 -10.45 -18.19
N SER A 265 28.64 -10.70 -17.87
CA SER A 265 29.27 -12.00 -18.14
C SER A 265 28.71 -13.11 -17.24
N ALA A 266 28.41 -12.81 -15.96
CA ALA A 266 27.75 -13.74 -15.06
C ALA A 266 26.34 -14.13 -15.53
N ILE A 267 25.55 -13.17 -16.03
CA ILE A 267 24.23 -13.45 -16.64
C ILE A 267 24.40 -14.36 -17.86
N GLY A 268 25.36 -14.05 -18.74
CA GLY A 268 25.65 -14.89 -19.91
C GLY A 268 26.02 -16.32 -19.53
N ALA A 269 26.91 -16.49 -18.56
CA ALA A 269 27.30 -17.79 -18.03
C ALA A 269 26.10 -18.52 -17.40
N ALA A 270 25.26 -17.83 -16.62
CA ALA A 270 24.08 -18.42 -16.00
C ALA A 270 23.05 -18.90 -17.04
N VAL A 271 22.84 -18.15 -18.12
CA VAL A 271 21.93 -18.56 -19.20
C VAL A 271 22.46 -19.80 -19.92
N GLN A 272 23.76 -19.86 -20.22
CA GLN A 272 24.37 -21.04 -20.85
C GLN A 272 24.35 -22.25 -19.91
N TRP A 273 24.68 -22.05 -18.64
CA TRP A 273 24.61 -23.09 -17.61
C TRP A 273 23.20 -23.67 -17.49
N THR A 274 22.17 -22.80 -17.46
CA THR A 274 20.77 -23.25 -17.40
C THR A 274 20.37 -24.04 -18.65
N ALA A 275 20.78 -23.60 -19.84
CA ALA A 275 20.44 -24.30 -21.08
C ALA A 275 21.13 -25.66 -21.21
N HIS A 276 22.41 -25.75 -20.83
CA HIS A 276 23.22 -26.96 -21.01
C HIS A 276 23.09 -27.91 -19.81
N GLU A 277 23.58 -27.50 -18.64
CA GLU A 277 23.67 -28.33 -17.44
C GLU A 277 22.28 -28.62 -16.87
N CYS A 278 21.41 -27.60 -16.75
CA CYS A 278 20.10 -27.85 -16.14
C CYS A 278 19.12 -28.54 -17.08
N ILE A 279 19.01 -28.09 -18.34
CA ILE A 279 17.96 -28.60 -19.25
C ILE A 279 18.47 -29.75 -20.11
N ALA A 280 19.59 -29.60 -20.83
CA ALA A 280 20.04 -30.62 -21.78
C ALA A 280 20.48 -31.92 -21.09
N GLU A 281 21.24 -31.83 -19.99
CA GLU A 281 21.62 -33.02 -19.23
C GLU A 281 20.41 -33.68 -18.57
N SER A 282 19.50 -32.91 -17.97
CA SER A 282 18.27 -33.47 -17.41
C SER A 282 17.43 -34.17 -18.47
N LEU A 283 17.32 -33.61 -19.68
CA LEU A 283 16.61 -34.26 -20.79
C LEU A 283 17.33 -35.55 -21.24
N ALA A 284 18.66 -35.61 -21.20
CA ALA A 284 19.42 -36.83 -21.51
C ALA A 284 19.28 -37.88 -20.40
N TRP A 285 19.22 -37.44 -19.14
CA TRP A 285 18.95 -38.30 -17.99
C TRP A 285 17.53 -38.88 -18.02
N LEU A 286 16.54 -38.06 -18.38
CA LEU A 286 15.15 -38.51 -18.57
C LEU A 286 15.03 -39.55 -19.69
N ASP A 287 15.87 -39.47 -20.72
CA ASP A 287 15.89 -40.44 -21.80
C ASP A 287 16.55 -41.78 -21.42
N SER A 288 17.51 -41.74 -20.50
CA SER A 288 18.32 -42.89 -20.05
C SER A 288 17.77 -43.62 -18.81
N TRP A 289 16.45 -43.55 -18.60
CA TRP A 289 15.68 -44.25 -17.54
C TRP A 289 15.87 -43.65 -16.14
N PRO A 290 15.17 -42.54 -15.84
CA PRO A 290 15.33 -41.82 -14.58
C PRO A 290 14.87 -42.68 -13.40
N VAL A 291 15.68 -42.76 -12.34
CA VAL A 291 15.35 -43.45 -11.08
C VAL A 291 14.99 -44.94 -11.27
N GLY A 292 15.46 -45.56 -12.37
CA GLY A 292 15.12 -46.95 -12.72
C GLY A 292 13.69 -47.15 -13.25
N LEU A 293 12.98 -46.05 -13.54
CA LEU A 293 11.64 -46.09 -14.12
C LEU A 293 11.77 -46.31 -15.63
N LYS A 294 11.30 -47.47 -16.10
CA LYS A 294 11.34 -47.83 -17.52
C LYS A 294 10.27 -47.05 -18.28
N LEU A 295 10.69 -45.96 -18.90
CA LEU A 295 9.85 -45.14 -19.78
C LEU A 295 9.71 -45.77 -21.17
N ASN A 296 8.73 -45.29 -21.93
CA ASN A 296 8.61 -45.65 -23.33
C ASN A 296 9.76 -45.00 -24.12
N THR A 297 10.67 -45.82 -24.67
CA THR A 297 11.92 -45.35 -25.30
C THR A 297 11.67 -44.47 -26.52
N GLU A 298 10.71 -44.83 -27.37
CA GLU A 298 10.41 -44.07 -28.59
C GLU A 298 9.82 -42.69 -28.27
N LEU A 299 8.85 -42.64 -27.34
CA LEU A 299 8.23 -41.39 -26.93
C LEU A 299 9.21 -40.50 -26.16
N SER A 300 10.01 -41.10 -25.29
CA SER A 300 11.06 -40.40 -24.53
C SER A 300 12.09 -39.75 -25.47
N SER A 301 12.59 -40.51 -26.45
CA SER A 301 13.52 -40.01 -27.47
C SER A 301 12.91 -38.87 -28.28
N PHE A 302 11.63 -38.99 -28.67
CA PHE A 302 10.91 -37.90 -29.34
C PHE A 302 10.84 -36.64 -28.48
N PHE A 303 10.48 -36.74 -27.19
CA PHE A 303 10.43 -35.59 -26.29
C PHE A 303 11.81 -34.99 -26.04
N HIS A 304 12.83 -35.83 -25.84
CA HIS A 304 14.21 -35.39 -25.70
C HIS A 304 14.61 -34.49 -26.89
N ILE A 305 14.44 -34.99 -28.12
CA ILE A 305 14.79 -34.25 -29.34
C ILE A 305 13.97 -32.97 -29.48
N ALA A 306 12.65 -33.04 -29.26
CA ALA A 306 11.76 -31.89 -29.43
C ALA A 306 12.04 -30.75 -28.43
N PHE A 307 12.15 -31.06 -27.13
CA PHE A 307 12.41 -30.06 -26.10
C PHE A 307 13.85 -29.54 -26.13
N LEU A 308 14.81 -30.38 -26.53
CA LEU A 308 16.18 -29.94 -26.76
C LEU A 308 16.26 -28.98 -27.95
N ALA A 309 15.50 -29.22 -29.02
CA ALA A 309 15.43 -28.31 -30.16
C ALA A 309 14.90 -26.92 -29.75
N ILE A 310 13.82 -26.87 -28.97
CA ILE A 310 13.30 -25.61 -28.41
C ILE A 310 14.40 -24.92 -27.61
N THR A 311 15.00 -25.61 -26.64
CA THR A 311 16.03 -25.02 -25.76
C THR A 311 17.25 -24.52 -26.54
N ARG A 312 17.68 -25.24 -27.59
CA ARG A 312 18.80 -24.84 -28.45
C ARG A 312 18.54 -23.57 -29.23
N ILE A 313 17.32 -23.37 -29.74
CA ILE A 313 16.94 -22.13 -30.45
C ILE A 313 17.09 -20.91 -29.52
N PHE A 314 16.64 -21.04 -28.27
CA PHE A 314 16.78 -19.96 -27.30
C PHE A 314 18.23 -19.78 -26.82
N SER A 315 18.96 -20.87 -26.62
CA SER A 315 20.36 -20.84 -26.21
C SER A 315 21.26 -20.18 -27.28
N SER A 316 21.00 -20.45 -28.56
CA SER A 316 21.75 -19.83 -29.66
C SER A 316 21.43 -18.34 -29.80
N ALA A 317 20.15 -17.95 -29.65
CA ALA A 317 19.76 -16.55 -29.60
C ALA A 317 20.40 -15.82 -28.40
N ALA A 318 20.43 -16.45 -27.22
CA ALA A 318 21.08 -15.90 -26.03
C ALA A 318 22.61 -15.79 -26.19
N LEU A 319 23.24 -16.76 -26.85
CA LEU A 319 24.67 -16.71 -27.17
C LEU A 319 24.99 -15.53 -28.10
N ALA A 320 24.16 -15.32 -29.14
CA ALA A 320 24.29 -14.16 -30.02
C ALA A 320 24.07 -12.82 -29.28
N ALA A 321 23.24 -12.82 -28.23
CA ALA A 321 22.97 -11.64 -27.39
C ALA A 321 24.03 -11.40 -26.30
N THR A 322 24.87 -12.39 -25.98
CA THR A 322 25.86 -12.34 -24.90
C THR A 322 26.80 -11.11 -24.94
N PRO A 323 27.37 -10.68 -26.09
CA PRO A 323 28.21 -9.48 -26.13
C PRO A 323 27.46 -8.19 -25.75
N PHE A 324 26.13 -8.18 -25.85
CA PHE A 324 25.30 -7.03 -25.49
C PHE A 324 24.85 -7.03 -24.02
N PHE A 325 25.06 -8.11 -23.27
CA PHE A 325 24.64 -8.19 -21.86
C PHE A 325 25.30 -7.14 -20.95
N PRO A 326 26.61 -6.85 -21.05
CA PRO A 326 27.20 -5.77 -20.27
C PRO A 326 26.55 -4.41 -20.54
N SER A 327 26.29 -4.09 -21.81
CA SER A 327 25.63 -2.85 -22.21
C SER A 327 24.17 -2.79 -21.72
N LEU A 328 23.47 -3.92 -21.75
CA LEU A 328 22.12 -4.05 -21.21
C LEU A 328 22.11 -3.80 -19.69
N VAL A 329 23.05 -4.40 -18.94
CA VAL A 329 23.17 -4.18 -17.50
C VAL A 329 23.48 -2.72 -17.18
N PHE A 330 24.36 -2.09 -17.97
CA PHE A 330 24.64 -0.66 -17.81
C PHE A 330 23.39 0.20 -18.05
N LEU A 331 22.62 -0.08 -19.10
CA LEU A 331 21.36 0.61 -19.39
C LEU A 331 20.32 0.39 -18.28
N LEU A 332 20.19 -0.84 -17.80
CA LEU A 332 19.32 -1.19 -16.67
C LEU A 332 19.73 -0.42 -15.41
N GLY A 333 21.04 -0.33 -15.14
CA GLY A 333 21.60 0.46 -14.05
C GLY A 333 21.25 1.95 -14.21
N ALA A 334 21.45 2.52 -15.39
CA ALA A 334 21.16 3.92 -15.68
C ALA A 334 19.67 4.27 -15.52
N ILE A 335 18.76 3.42 -15.99
CA ILE A 335 17.32 3.60 -15.81
C ILE A 335 16.93 3.35 -14.35
N GLY A 336 17.53 2.34 -13.72
CA GLY A 336 17.31 1.98 -12.32
C GLY A 336 17.80 3.02 -11.32
N SER A 337 18.81 3.82 -11.67
CA SER A 337 19.30 4.93 -10.85
C SER A 337 18.23 5.99 -10.56
N CYS A 338 17.16 6.04 -11.36
CA CYS A 338 16.01 6.90 -11.09
C CYS A 338 15.12 6.36 -9.95
N SER A 339 14.96 5.04 -9.83
CA SER A 339 14.06 4.40 -8.86
C SER A 339 14.28 2.89 -8.79
N LEU A 340 14.37 2.34 -7.58
CA LEU A 340 14.54 0.89 -7.35
C LEU A 340 13.34 0.09 -7.88
N SER A 341 12.13 0.60 -7.69
CA SER A 341 10.92 -0.06 -8.14
C SER A 341 10.86 -0.25 -9.65
N LEU A 342 11.33 0.73 -10.43
CA LEU A 342 11.45 0.62 -11.89
C LEU A 342 12.52 -0.41 -12.29
N LEU A 343 13.64 -0.46 -11.55
CA LEU A 343 14.68 -1.47 -11.75
C LEU A 343 14.16 -2.88 -11.52
N LEU A 344 13.40 -3.10 -10.44
CA LEU A 344 12.78 -4.40 -10.14
C LEU A 344 11.73 -4.79 -11.20
N ALA A 345 10.98 -3.82 -11.72
CA ALA A 345 10.03 -4.04 -12.80
C ALA A 345 10.75 -4.42 -14.11
N LEU A 346 11.85 -3.75 -14.45
CA LEU A 346 12.70 -4.11 -15.60
C LEU A 346 13.31 -5.50 -15.45
N PHE A 347 13.77 -5.84 -14.24
CA PHE A 347 14.30 -7.16 -13.94
C PHE A 347 13.23 -8.25 -14.08
N THR A 348 12.00 -7.95 -13.67
CA THR A 348 10.84 -8.84 -13.86
C THR A 348 10.59 -9.09 -15.34
N ASP A 349 10.56 -8.03 -16.16
CA ASP A 349 10.40 -8.15 -17.62
C ASP A 349 11.57 -8.93 -18.24
N LEU A 350 12.82 -8.69 -17.84
CA LEU A 350 13.98 -9.46 -18.31
C LEU A 350 13.85 -10.94 -17.94
N LEU A 351 13.41 -11.25 -16.71
CA LEU A 351 13.18 -12.62 -16.26
C LEU A 351 12.09 -13.31 -17.09
N THR A 352 11.06 -12.58 -17.59
CA THR A 352 10.06 -13.15 -18.51
C THR A 352 10.67 -13.56 -19.85
N VAL A 353 11.56 -12.75 -20.40
CA VAL A 353 12.22 -13.03 -21.67
C VAL A 353 13.21 -14.17 -21.52
N LEU A 354 14.01 -14.18 -20.45
CA LEU A 354 15.00 -15.22 -20.19
C LEU A 354 14.38 -16.58 -19.89
N SER A 355 13.21 -16.61 -19.24
CA SER A 355 12.50 -17.86 -18.90
C SER A 355 11.50 -18.32 -19.96
N LEU A 356 11.49 -17.69 -21.15
CA LEU A 356 10.53 -17.97 -22.20
C LEU A 356 10.64 -19.41 -22.72
N ASN A 357 11.86 -19.92 -22.89
CA ASN A 357 12.12 -21.30 -23.32
C ASN A 357 11.49 -22.34 -22.38
N ILE A 358 11.62 -22.14 -21.07
CA ILE A 358 11.06 -23.01 -20.03
C ILE A 358 9.53 -22.88 -20.03
N THR A 359 9.02 -21.66 -20.17
CA THR A 359 7.57 -21.41 -20.21
C THR A 359 6.92 -22.08 -21.43
N LEU A 360 7.51 -21.96 -22.63
CA LEU A 360 7.02 -22.63 -23.83
C LEU A 360 7.07 -24.16 -23.69
N SER A 361 8.17 -24.69 -23.17
CA SER A 361 8.33 -26.14 -22.96
C SER A 361 7.32 -26.67 -21.95
N TYR A 362 7.07 -25.93 -20.86
CA TYR A 362 6.01 -26.22 -19.90
C TYR A 362 4.63 -26.21 -20.54
N LEU A 363 4.29 -25.19 -21.33
CA LEU A 363 2.98 -25.08 -21.99
C LEU A 363 2.76 -26.23 -22.98
N ALA A 364 3.79 -26.61 -23.74
CA ALA A 364 3.75 -27.75 -24.64
C ALA A 364 3.55 -29.07 -23.86
N ALA A 365 4.35 -29.32 -22.82
CA ALA A 365 4.20 -30.51 -21.97
C ALA A 365 2.82 -30.59 -21.29
N ALA A 366 2.31 -29.45 -20.78
CA ALA A 366 0.99 -29.36 -20.17
C ALA A 366 -0.13 -29.63 -21.19
N ALA A 367 0.02 -29.14 -22.43
CA ALA A 367 -0.94 -29.40 -23.50
C ALA A 367 -0.99 -30.88 -23.88
N ILE A 368 0.18 -31.54 -23.96
CA ILE A 368 0.30 -32.97 -24.26
C ILE A 368 -0.32 -33.80 -23.12
N LEU A 369 0.04 -33.52 -21.86
CA LEU A 369 -0.54 -34.22 -20.70
C LEU A 369 -2.05 -34.06 -20.65
N ARG A 370 -2.57 -32.86 -20.93
CA ARG A 370 -4.00 -32.61 -20.97
C ARG A 370 -4.69 -33.40 -22.09
N PHE A 371 -4.09 -33.45 -23.27
CA PHE A 371 -4.59 -34.28 -24.38
C PHE A 371 -4.64 -35.76 -23.99
N GLU A 372 -3.55 -36.27 -23.41
CA GLU A 372 -3.43 -37.66 -22.99
C GLU A 372 -4.43 -38.01 -21.89
N TRP A 373 -4.63 -37.12 -20.91
CA TRP A 373 -5.63 -37.31 -19.86
C TRP A 373 -7.05 -37.39 -20.41
N TYR A 374 -7.40 -36.52 -21.36
CA TYR A 374 -8.71 -36.58 -22.03
C TYR A 374 -8.86 -37.84 -22.88
N ALA A 375 -7.80 -38.26 -23.59
CA ALA A 375 -7.79 -39.49 -24.38
C ALA A 375 -7.97 -40.72 -23.47
N ALA A 376 -7.21 -40.81 -22.38
CA ALA A 376 -7.31 -41.87 -21.38
C ALA A 376 -8.71 -41.93 -20.78
N TYR A 377 -9.28 -40.79 -20.38
CA TYR A 377 -10.64 -40.72 -19.82
C TYR A 377 -11.71 -41.17 -20.84
N ALA A 378 -11.61 -40.71 -22.09
CA ALA A 378 -12.55 -41.09 -23.15
C ALA A 378 -12.47 -42.59 -23.47
N LEU A 379 -11.26 -43.12 -23.62
CA LEU A 379 -11.01 -44.54 -23.91
C LEU A 379 -11.40 -45.44 -22.73
N PHE A 380 -11.16 -45.00 -21.48
CA PHE A 380 -11.62 -45.72 -20.29
C PHE A 380 -13.16 -45.76 -20.20
N THR A 381 -13.83 -44.69 -20.63
CA THR A 381 -15.29 -44.66 -20.68
C THR A 381 -15.83 -45.61 -21.76
N LEU A 382 -15.18 -45.65 -22.93
CA LEU A 382 -15.45 -46.60 -24.01
C LEU A 382 -15.23 -48.05 -23.56
N PHE A 383 -14.12 -48.35 -22.88
CA PHE A 383 -13.80 -49.66 -22.31
C PHE A 383 -14.88 -50.16 -21.35
N ARG A 384 -15.55 -49.26 -20.64
CA ARG A 384 -16.65 -49.59 -19.72
C ARG A 384 -18.01 -49.75 -20.41
N GLY A 385 -18.08 -49.66 -21.74
CA GLY A 385 -19.34 -49.69 -22.49
C GLY A 385 -20.21 -48.45 -22.23
N LYS A 386 -19.58 -47.30 -21.98
CA LYS A 386 -20.28 -46.05 -21.64
C LYS A 386 -19.97 -44.96 -22.65
N ARG A 387 -20.90 -44.04 -22.84
CA ARG A 387 -20.79 -42.87 -23.73
C ARG A 387 -21.22 -41.60 -23.01
N LYS A 388 -20.43 -40.53 -23.13
CA LYS A 388 -20.84 -39.21 -22.62
C LYS A 388 -21.92 -38.62 -23.53
N ASN A 389 -23.10 -38.39 -22.97
CA ASN A 389 -24.21 -37.74 -23.63
C ASN A 389 -24.06 -36.22 -23.51
N VAL A 390 -23.64 -35.56 -24.59
CA VAL A 390 -23.40 -34.10 -24.61
C VAL A 390 -24.68 -33.31 -24.35
N LEU A 391 -25.84 -33.82 -24.76
CA LEU A 391 -27.13 -33.14 -24.61
C LEU A 391 -27.65 -33.14 -23.16
N ARG A 392 -27.28 -34.15 -22.36
CA ARG A 392 -27.74 -34.31 -20.96
C ARG A 392 -26.62 -34.19 -19.92
N GLY A 393 -25.39 -33.90 -20.35
CA GLY A 393 -24.24 -33.69 -19.47
C GLY A 393 -23.84 -34.91 -18.61
N ARG A 394 -24.31 -36.12 -18.92
CA ARG A 394 -24.11 -37.35 -18.13
C ARG A 394 -23.47 -38.47 -18.95
N VAL A 395 -22.97 -39.51 -18.28
CA VAL A 395 -22.40 -40.71 -18.91
C VAL A 395 -23.43 -41.84 -18.91
N ASP A 396 -23.87 -42.25 -20.10
CA ASP A 396 -24.91 -43.25 -20.32
C ASP A 396 -24.29 -44.59 -20.79
N SER A 397 -24.95 -45.71 -20.51
CA SER A 397 -24.59 -47.01 -21.10
C SER A 397 -24.86 -46.99 -22.61
N TRP A 398 -23.92 -47.51 -23.40
CA TRP A 398 -24.04 -47.58 -24.85
C TRP A 398 -23.58 -48.96 -25.32
N GLU A 399 -24.33 -49.54 -26.26
CA GLU A 399 -24.01 -50.83 -26.84
C GLU A 399 -23.00 -50.61 -27.97
N TYR A 400 -21.75 -50.98 -27.71
CA TYR A 400 -20.65 -50.92 -28.67
C TYR A 400 -20.45 -52.30 -29.29
N ASP A 401 -20.12 -52.35 -30.58
CA ASP A 401 -19.72 -53.59 -31.23
C ASP A 401 -18.44 -54.14 -30.60
N ILE A 402 -18.27 -55.46 -30.62
CA ILE A 402 -17.11 -56.14 -30.03
C ILE A 402 -15.80 -55.59 -30.61
N ASP A 403 -15.75 -55.34 -31.92
CA ASP A 403 -14.57 -54.79 -32.60
C ASP A 403 -14.19 -53.39 -32.07
N GLN A 404 -15.18 -52.53 -31.80
CA GLN A 404 -14.97 -51.20 -31.24
C GLN A 404 -14.46 -51.26 -29.81
N LEU A 405 -14.95 -52.21 -29.02
CA LEU A 405 -14.50 -52.42 -27.64
C LEU A 405 -13.07 -52.95 -27.61
N ILE A 406 -12.71 -53.89 -28.50
CA ILE A 406 -11.34 -54.41 -28.63
C ILE A 406 -10.38 -53.28 -29.03
N LEU A 407 -10.72 -52.51 -30.08
CA LEU A 407 -9.91 -51.37 -30.51
C LEU A 407 -9.74 -50.33 -29.40
N GLY A 408 -10.83 -49.99 -28.70
CA GLY A 408 -10.82 -49.07 -27.55
C GLY A 408 -9.93 -49.58 -26.41
N THR A 409 -9.93 -50.88 -26.14
CA THR A 409 -9.09 -51.52 -25.12
C THR A 409 -7.61 -51.45 -25.50
N VAL A 410 -7.25 -51.76 -26.75
CA VAL A 410 -5.87 -51.68 -27.23
C VAL A 410 -5.35 -50.24 -27.16
N LEU A 411 -6.11 -49.28 -27.67
CA LEU A 411 -5.76 -47.86 -27.59
C LEU A 411 -5.67 -47.36 -26.15
N PHE A 412 -6.58 -47.79 -25.27
CA PHE A 412 -6.52 -47.46 -23.84
C PHE A 412 -5.23 -47.97 -23.21
N THR A 413 -4.87 -49.24 -23.46
CA THR A 413 -3.64 -49.82 -22.91
C THR A 413 -2.40 -49.10 -23.41
N LEU A 414 -2.37 -48.71 -24.69
CA LEU A 414 -1.28 -47.91 -25.26
C LEU A 414 -1.16 -46.56 -24.55
N VAL A 415 -2.25 -45.79 -24.47
CA VAL A 415 -2.25 -44.47 -23.79
C VAL A 415 -1.87 -44.62 -22.31
N ALA A 416 -2.37 -45.63 -21.61
CA ALA A 416 -2.04 -45.89 -20.22
C ALA A 416 -0.54 -46.20 -20.00
N PHE A 417 0.11 -46.87 -20.96
CA PHE A 417 1.55 -47.14 -20.90
C PHE A 417 2.43 -45.97 -21.35
N LEU A 418 1.90 -45.04 -22.15
CA LEU A 418 2.60 -43.80 -22.53
C LEU A 418 2.55 -42.76 -21.40
N MET A 419 1.47 -42.74 -20.61
CA MET A 419 1.19 -41.74 -19.58
C MET A 419 2.34 -41.51 -18.58
N PRO A 420 3.03 -42.52 -18.03
CA PRO A 420 4.15 -42.29 -17.11
C PRO A 420 5.26 -41.45 -17.74
N THR A 421 5.52 -41.63 -19.04
CA THR A 421 6.53 -40.87 -19.79
C THR A 421 6.14 -39.41 -19.90
N VAL A 422 4.91 -39.12 -20.33
CA VAL A 422 4.42 -37.74 -20.43
C VAL A 422 4.38 -37.06 -19.06
N LEU A 423 3.97 -37.77 -18.01
CA LEU A 423 3.89 -37.24 -16.66
C LEU A 423 5.26 -36.81 -16.12
N VAL A 424 6.31 -37.60 -16.33
CA VAL A 424 7.67 -37.28 -15.87
C VAL A 424 8.22 -36.03 -16.58
N TYR A 425 8.06 -35.92 -17.90
CA TYR A 425 8.49 -34.74 -18.65
C TYR A 425 7.69 -33.49 -18.26
N TYR A 426 6.38 -33.63 -18.05
CA TYR A 426 5.55 -32.54 -17.51
C TYR A 426 6.05 -32.09 -16.12
N ALA A 427 6.26 -33.04 -15.20
CA ALA A 427 6.70 -32.73 -13.84
C ALA A 427 8.05 -31.99 -13.82
N PHE A 428 8.99 -32.39 -14.69
CA PHE A 428 10.27 -31.69 -14.85
C PHE A 428 10.08 -30.22 -15.24
N PHE A 429 9.40 -29.92 -16.35
CA PHE A 429 9.19 -28.53 -16.79
C PHE A 429 8.32 -27.74 -15.81
N ALA A 430 7.36 -28.39 -15.17
CA ALA A 430 6.53 -27.77 -14.15
C ALA A 430 7.33 -27.41 -12.90
N SER A 431 8.34 -28.20 -12.51
CA SER A 431 9.27 -27.86 -11.41
C SER A 431 10.13 -26.64 -11.74
N LEU A 432 10.66 -26.55 -12.97
CA LEU A 432 11.42 -25.37 -13.42
C LEU A 432 10.54 -24.13 -13.46
N ARG A 433 9.32 -24.26 -13.99
CA ARG A 433 8.32 -23.18 -14.02
C ARG A 433 7.95 -22.72 -12.61
N PHE A 434 7.82 -23.64 -11.66
CA PHE A 434 7.57 -23.31 -10.26
C PHE A 434 8.71 -22.50 -9.63
N LEU A 435 9.98 -22.86 -9.89
CA LEU A 435 11.13 -22.10 -9.41
C LEU A 435 11.14 -20.66 -9.96
N ILE A 436 10.84 -20.50 -11.24
CA ILE A 436 10.69 -19.18 -11.87
C ILE A 436 9.56 -18.37 -11.21
N LEU A 437 8.42 -18.99 -10.91
CA LEU A 437 7.32 -18.33 -10.21
C LEU A 437 7.65 -17.93 -8.78
N LEU A 438 8.48 -18.70 -8.09
CA LEU A 438 8.99 -18.33 -6.77
C LEU A 438 9.87 -17.07 -6.87
N ALA A 439 10.71 -16.97 -7.90
CA ALA A 439 11.50 -15.76 -8.15
C ALA A 439 10.59 -14.55 -8.47
N TYR A 440 9.55 -14.72 -9.30
CA TYR A 440 8.55 -13.68 -9.55
C TYR A 440 7.88 -13.21 -8.26
N ALA A 441 7.39 -14.15 -7.44
CA ALA A 441 6.75 -13.82 -6.18
C ALA A 441 7.69 -13.08 -5.24
N GLY A 442 8.98 -13.47 -5.18
CA GLY A 442 10.00 -12.77 -4.39
C GLY A 442 10.21 -11.32 -4.83
N ILE A 443 10.31 -11.09 -6.15
CA ILE A 443 10.46 -9.73 -6.70
C ILE A 443 9.17 -8.92 -6.45
N GLU A 444 8.00 -9.53 -6.61
CA GLU A 444 6.71 -8.87 -6.34
C GLU A 444 6.55 -8.45 -4.88
N VAL A 445 6.95 -9.32 -3.93
CA VAL A 445 7.00 -8.99 -2.49
C VAL A 445 7.92 -7.79 -2.27
N LEU A 446 9.12 -7.80 -2.87
CA LEU A 446 10.08 -6.71 -2.73
C LEU A 446 9.54 -5.40 -3.32
N MET A 447 8.94 -5.45 -4.51
CA MET A 447 8.26 -4.30 -5.13
C MET A 447 7.13 -3.77 -4.24
N ALA A 448 6.33 -4.65 -3.64
CA ALA A 448 5.26 -4.25 -2.72
C ALA A 448 5.80 -3.56 -1.46
N CYS A 449 6.90 -4.06 -0.89
CA CYS A 449 7.58 -3.42 0.23
C CYS A 449 8.06 -2.02 -0.14
N VAL A 450 8.67 -1.84 -1.31
CA VAL A 450 9.14 -0.52 -1.76
C VAL A 450 7.97 0.43 -2.06
N ASN A 451 6.85 -0.08 -2.60
CA ASN A 451 5.73 0.74 -3.04
C ASN A 451 4.76 1.14 -1.91
N TYR A 452 4.57 0.30 -0.89
CA TYR A 452 3.45 0.44 0.05
C TYR A 452 3.86 0.46 1.53
N PHE A 453 5.12 0.20 1.88
CA PHE A 453 5.51 0.08 3.28
C PHE A 453 5.45 1.44 4.00
N PRO A 454 4.67 1.60 5.08
CA PRO A 454 4.39 2.90 5.72
C PRO A 454 5.55 3.38 6.61
N LEU A 455 6.76 3.52 6.04
CA LEU A 455 7.97 3.93 6.74
C LEU A 455 7.81 5.26 7.47
N PHE A 456 7.19 6.23 6.81
CA PHE A 456 7.04 7.56 7.39
C PHE A 456 6.09 7.56 8.58
N ALA A 457 4.95 6.87 8.49
CA ALA A 457 4.01 6.75 9.61
C ALA A 457 4.66 6.01 10.80
N LEU A 458 5.43 4.95 10.54
CA LEU A 458 6.17 4.24 11.58
C LEU A 458 7.25 5.12 12.21
N MET A 459 8.02 5.86 11.39
CA MET A 459 9.03 6.80 11.84
C MET A 459 8.42 7.91 12.71
N LEU A 460 7.31 8.51 12.28
CA LEU A 460 6.58 9.50 13.06
C LEU A 460 6.12 8.91 14.39
N ARG A 461 5.62 7.68 14.39
CA ARG A 461 5.16 7.01 15.60
C ARG A 461 6.28 6.81 16.63
N ILE A 462 7.50 6.53 16.17
CA ILE A 462 8.68 6.37 17.03
C ILE A 462 9.20 7.73 17.52
N LYS A 463 9.29 8.73 16.63
CA LYS A 463 9.90 10.03 16.92
C LYS A 463 9.00 10.91 17.79
N ASP A 464 7.71 10.96 17.50
CA ASP A 464 6.75 11.82 18.19
C ASP A 464 5.33 11.25 18.05
N PRO A 465 4.89 10.41 19.01
CA PRO A 465 3.64 9.68 18.90
C PRO A 465 2.40 10.58 18.88
N ALA A 466 2.50 11.80 19.42
CA ALA A 466 1.40 12.76 19.48
C ALA A 466 1.03 13.34 18.10
N ARG A 467 1.87 13.13 17.06
CA ARG A 467 1.59 13.53 15.67
C ARG A 467 0.61 12.62 14.93
N LEU A 468 0.33 11.44 15.48
CA LEU A 468 -0.62 10.48 14.92
C LEU A 468 -1.71 10.18 15.96
N PRO A 469 -2.70 11.08 16.13
CA PRO A 469 -3.78 10.86 17.09
C PRO A 469 -4.62 9.65 16.69
N GLY A 470 -4.81 8.74 17.64
CA GLY A 470 -5.67 7.56 17.55
C GLY A 470 -6.94 7.69 18.38
N GLY A 471 -7.02 8.68 19.27
CA GLY A 471 -8.11 8.88 20.21
C GLY A 471 -7.71 9.78 21.38
N ILE A 472 -8.58 9.89 22.38
CA ILE A 472 -8.32 10.62 23.62
C ILE A 472 -8.59 9.70 24.80
N CYS A 473 -7.71 9.70 25.80
CA CYS A 473 -7.92 8.98 27.05
C CYS A 473 -7.93 9.92 28.26
N PHE A 474 -8.71 9.56 29.27
CA PHE A 474 -8.78 10.27 30.55
C PHE A 474 -8.03 9.46 31.60
N VAL A 475 -7.02 10.07 32.22
CA VAL A 475 -6.18 9.46 33.25
C VAL A 475 -6.37 10.24 34.55
N PRO A 476 -6.58 9.62 35.72
CA PRO A 476 -6.71 10.37 36.97
C PRO A 476 -5.44 11.20 37.24
N ALA A 477 -5.61 12.46 37.61
CA ALA A 477 -4.54 13.41 37.87
C ALA A 477 -4.48 13.73 39.37
N SER A 478 -3.42 13.27 40.05
CA SER A 478 -3.12 13.69 41.41
C SER A 478 -2.36 15.02 41.37
N VAL A 479 -3.07 16.12 41.16
CA VAL A 479 -2.50 17.48 41.23
C VAL A 479 -2.91 18.10 42.56
N PRO A 480 -1.98 18.60 43.40
CA PRO A 480 -2.32 19.22 44.69
C PRO A 480 -3.31 20.38 44.56
N GLU A 481 -3.21 21.10 43.44
CA GLU A 481 -4.05 22.25 43.09
C GLU A 481 -5.49 21.85 42.73
N PHE A 482 -5.72 20.60 42.30
CA PHE A 482 -7.00 20.09 41.81
C PHE A 482 -7.25 18.65 42.32
N PRO A 483 -7.75 18.47 43.56
CA PRO A 483 -8.02 17.15 44.10
C PRO A 483 -9.12 16.44 43.30
N GLY A 484 -8.84 15.24 42.80
CA GLY A 484 -9.80 14.44 42.02
C GLY A 484 -9.92 14.81 40.52
N ALA A 485 -9.04 15.66 39.99
CA ALA A 485 -9.06 16.03 38.57
C ALA A 485 -8.70 14.88 37.63
N TRP A 486 -9.22 14.95 36.41
CA TRP A 486 -8.84 14.05 35.31
C TRP A 486 -7.85 14.75 34.39
N ARG A 487 -6.95 13.99 33.76
CA ARG A 487 -6.03 14.46 32.73
C ARG A 487 -6.45 13.92 31.37
N LEU A 488 -6.64 14.82 30.42
CA LEU A 488 -6.81 14.51 29.01
C LEU A 488 -5.45 14.21 28.39
N GLN A 489 -5.27 13.02 27.82
CA GLN A 489 -4.07 12.66 27.06
C GLN A 489 -4.45 12.18 25.66
N ASN A 490 -3.60 12.51 24.68
CA ASN A 490 -3.74 12.02 23.32
C ASN A 490 -3.31 10.54 23.29
N GLN A 491 -4.20 9.66 22.83
CA GLN A 491 -3.87 8.26 22.61
C GLN A 491 -3.31 8.11 21.19
N PRO A 492 -2.03 7.77 21.03
CA PRO A 492 -1.44 7.66 19.71
C PRO A 492 -1.89 6.39 18.97
N LEU A 493 -1.97 6.47 17.64
CA LEU A 493 -2.45 5.39 16.77
C LEU A 493 -1.69 4.06 17.00
N ALA A 494 -2.40 2.94 17.07
CA ALA A 494 -1.78 1.64 17.30
C ALA A 494 -0.90 1.22 16.10
N PRO A 495 0.29 0.60 16.31
CA PRO A 495 1.12 0.09 15.22
C PRO A 495 0.39 -0.93 14.33
N SER A 496 -0.49 -1.74 14.92
CA SER A 496 -1.34 -2.69 14.19
C SER A 496 -2.31 -1.99 13.24
N ALA A 497 -2.85 -0.82 13.62
CA ALA A 497 -3.71 -0.03 12.74
C ALA A 497 -2.93 0.53 11.54
N ILE A 498 -1.70 1.02 11.76
CA ILE A 498 -0.79 1.49 10.70
C ILE A 498 -0.47 0.34 9.72
N LEU A 499 -0.17 -0.85 10.24
CA LEU A 499 0.21 -2.02 9.45
C LEU A 499 -0.97 -2.81 8.89
N SER A 500 -2.20 -2.59 9.37
CA SER A 500 -3.39 -3.34 8.96
C SER A 500 -3.64 -3.28 7.44
N HIS A 501 -3.28 -2.15 6.82
CA HIS A 501 -3.38 -1.94 5.38
C HIS A 501 -2.35 -2.77 4.61
N PHE A 502 -1.10 -2.80 5.08
CA PHE A 502 -0.03 -3.62 4.51
C PHE A 502 -0.31 -5.12 4.69
N GLY A 503 -0.78 -5.53 5.88
CA GLY A 503 -1.15 -6.91 6.18
C GLY A 503 -2.28 -7.44 5.28
N ARG A 504 -3.26 -6.59 4.94
CA ARG A 504 -4.33 -6.97 3.99
C ARG A 504 -3.79 -7.26 2.58
N TYR A 505 -2.86 -6.45 2.07
CA TYR A 505 -2.22 -6.70 0.78
C TYR A 505 -1.45 -8.03 0.81
N PHE A 506 -0.61 -8.23 1.82
CA PHE A 506 0.16 -9.47 1.97
C PHE A 506 -0.75 -10.70 2.12
N SER A 507 -1.87 -10.57 2.82
CA SER A 507 -2.87 -11.66 2.94
C SER A 507 -3.55 -12.00 1.61
N SER A 508 -3.70 -11.03 0.70
CA SER A 508 -4.22 -11.24 -0.65
C SER A 508 -3.20 -12.00 -1.51
N MET A 509 -1.94 -11.56 -1.46
CA MET A 509 -0.83 -12.22 -2.16
C MET A 509 -0.61 -13.66 -1.66
N ALA A 510 -0.63 -13.87 -0.34
CA ALA A 510 -0.52 -15.19 0.26
C ALA A 510 -1.67 -16.13 -0.15
N ARG A 511 -2.89 -15.60 -0.34
CA ARG A 511 -4.02 -16.36 -0.90
C ARG A 511 -3.81 -16.69 -2.38
N HIS A 512 -3.23 -15.76 -3.16
CA HIS A 512 -2.97 -16.00 -4.57
C HIS A 512 -1.94 -17.12 -4.78
N TYR A 513 -0.81 -17.03 -4.07
CA TYR A 513 0.30 -17.98 -4.12
C TYR A 513 0.16 -19.15 -3.13
N HIS A 514 -1.06 -19.45 -2.67
CA HIS A 514 -1.29 -20.51 -1.69
C HIS A 514 -0.82 -21.88 -2.23
N PRO A 515 -0.02 -22.65 -1.46
CA PRO A 515 0.59 -23.89 -1.94
C PRO A 515 -0.46 -24.89 -2.43
N GLY A 516 -1.61 -25.01 -1.74
CA GLY A 516 -2.70 -25.89 -2.17
C GLY A 516 -3.32 -25.51 -3.53
N ARG A 517 -3.38 -24.22 -3.87
CA ARG A 517 -3.89 -23.76 -5.19
C ARG A 517 -2.87 -24.05 -6.28
N ILE A 518 -1.58 -23.85 -5.99
CA ILE A 518 -0.48 -24.15 -6.90
C ILE A 518 -0.43 -25.66 -7.17
N ILE A 519 -0.49 -26.48 -6.12
CA ILE A 519 -0.53 -27.95 -6.22
C ILE A 519 -1.77 -28.40 -7.01
N TRP A 520 -2.95 -27.83 -6.75
CA TRP A 520 -4.15 -28.15 -7.52
C TRP A 520 -4.04 -27.77 -9.01
N ARG A 521 -3.43 -26.63 -9.33
CA ARG A 521 -3.17 -26.21 -10.72
C ARG A 521 -2.11 -27.09 -11.38
N PHE A 522 -1.09 -27.50 -10.63
CA PHE A 522 -0.06 -28.43 -11.07
C PHE A 522 -0.66 -29.81 -11.40
N VAL A 523 -1.51 -30.35 -10.51
CA VAL A 523 -2.16 -31.65 -10.74
C VAL A 523 -3.20 -31.58 -11.87
N SER A 524 -3.89 -30.45 -12.02
CA SER A 524 -4.92 -30.28 -13.07
C SER A 524 -4.36 -29.87 -14.44
N GLY A 525 -3.05 -29.68 -14.59
CA GLY A 525 -2.45 -29.11 -15.81
C GLY A 525 -2.91 -27.67 -16.10
N GLY A 526 -3.40 -26.98 -15.08
CA GLY A 526 -3.82 -25.58 -15.14
C GLY A 526 -2.63 -24.63 -15.32
N HIS A 527 -2.88 -23.46 -15.90
CA HIS A 527 -1.81 -22.47 -16.05
C HIS A 527 -1.42 -21.86 -14.70
N LEU A 528 -0.11 -21.80 -14.46
CA LEU A 528 0.46 -21.09 -13.33
C LEU A 528 0.82 -19.68 -13.79
N ASP A 529 -0.09 -18.75 -13.49
CA ASP A 529 0.01 -17.35 -13.89
C ASP A 529 0.61 -16.53 -12.74
N PRO A 530 1.41 -15.49 -13.04
CA PRO A 530 1.77 -14.49 -12.04
C PRO A 530 0.51 -13.76 -11.55
N MET A 531 0.58 -13.17 -10.35
CA MET A 531 -0.51 -12.36 -9.82
C MET A 531 -0.80 -11.21 -10.80
N PRO A 532 -2.09 -10.95 -11.14
CA PRO A 532 -2.43 -9.80 -11.97
C PRO A 532 -1.89 -8.53 -11.32
N SER A 533 -1.32 -7.63 -12.15
CA SER A 533 -0.75 -6.39 -11.66
C SER A 533 -1.72 -5.68 -10.72
N SER A 534 -1.20 -5.21 -9.58
CA SER A 534 -1.99 -4.80 -8.41
C SER A 534 -3.08 -3.77 -8.71
N THR A 535 -2.99 -3.06 -9.83
CA THR A 535 -3.98 -2.09 -10.27
C THR A 535 -5.36 -2.70 -10.46
N ASP A 536 -5.50 -3.91 -11.02
CA ASP A 536 -6.83 -4.47 -11.37
C ASP A 536 -7.62 -5.04 -10.18
N HIS A 537 -6.93 -5.48 -9.12
CA HIS A 537 -7.57 -5.96 -7.88
C HIS A 537 -7.83 -4.84 -6.86
N LEU A 538 -7.30 -3.64 -7.10
CA LEU A 538 -7.54 -2.46 -6.25
C LEU A 538 -8.76 -1.64 -6.70
N PHE A 539 -9.27 -1.88 -7.92
CA PHE A 539 -10.47 -1.24 -8.47
C PHE A 539 -11.71 -2.16 -8.51
N ARG A 540 -11.65 -3.38 -7.95
CA ARG A 540 -12.78 -4.32 -7.88
C ARG A 540 -13.22 -4.62 -6.47
#